data_AF-A0AAV9W7U8-F1
#
_entry.id   AF-A0AAV9W7U8-F1
#
_cell.length_a   1.000
_cell.length_b   1.000
_cell.length_c   1.000
_cell.angle_alpha   90.00
_cell.angle_beta   90.00
_cell.angle_gamma   90.00
#
_symmetry.space_group_name_H-M   'P 1'
#
loop_
_entity.id
_entity.type
_entity.pdbx_description
1 polymer ?
#
loop_
_entity_poly.entity_id
_entity_poly.type
_entity_poly.pdbx_seq_one_letter_code
_entity_poly.pdbx_strand_id
1 'polypeptide(L)'
;MGGGGKAGPNNWLGNWGSFGLARQRGIIQYTLAANRQKPTAGALHGAIFNGWRRFRGQVLYVVPPFVGIYYLMEWANHRNEFLNSKAGQALYGDSEE
;
A
#
# COMPACT_ATOMS: atom_id res chain seq x y z
N MET A 1 10.18 31.55 15.62
CA MET A 1 10.53 30.29 14.92
C MET A 1 11.74 30.59 14.05
N GLY A 2 12.93 30.18 14.51
CA GLY A 2 14.20 30.62 13.95
C GLY A 2 14.44 30.03 12.55
N GLY A 3 14.87 30.88 11.62
CA GLY A 3 15.29 30.48 10.28
C GLY A 3 16.47 29.54 10.39
N GLY A 4 16.23 28.25 10.18
CA GLY A 4 17.33 27.28 10.13
C GLY A 4 18.15 27.54 8.88
N GLY A 5 19.47 27.57 9.05
CA GLY A 5 20.42 27.74 7.97
C GLY A 5 20.24 26.70 6.85
N LYS A 6 20.96 26.90 5.75
CA LYS A 6 20.96 25.96 4.62
C LYS A 6 21.26 24.55 5.12
N ALA A 7 20.59 23.57 4.53
CA ALA A 7 20.85 22.15 4.82
C ALA A 7 22.35 21.88 4.74
N GLY A 8 22.90 21.20 5.77
CA GLY A 8 24.32 20.84 5.78
C GLY A 8 24.71 19.99 4.57
N PRO A 9 26.01 19.86 4.27
CA PRO A 9 26.48 19.03 3.17
C PRO A 9 25.92 17.59 3.30
N ASN A 10 25.50 17.00 2.19
CA ASN A 10 24.81 15.70 2.07
C ASN A 10 23.36 15.62 2.59
N ASN A 11 22.70 16.76 2.85
CA ASN A 11 21.29 16.79 3.24
C ASN A 11 20.41 17.40 2.14
N TRP A 12 19.37 16.66 1.74
CA TRP A 12 18.41 17.06 0.69
C TRP A 12 17.23 17.90 1.21
N LEU A 13 17.12 18.06 2.53
CA LEU A 13 16.03 18.79 3.18
C LEU A 13 16.60 19.73 4.25
N GLY A 14 16.21 21.00 4.18
CA GLY A 14 16.53 22.00 5.22
C GLY A 14 15.37 22.28 6.18
N ASN A 15 15.51 23.32 6.99
CA ASN A 15 14.51 23.71 8.00
C ASN A 15 13.54 24.78 7.44
N TRP A 16 12.58 25.21 8.27
CA TRP A 16 11.69 26.33 8.01
C TRP A 16 12.47 27.57 7.53
N GLY A 17 12.09 28.09 6.36
CA GLY A 17 12.75 29.21 5.69
C GLY A 17 13.85 28.81 4.70
N SER A 18 14.35 27.57 4.72
CA SER A 18 15.41 27.09 3.81
C SER A 18 15.26 25.59 3.49
N PHE A 19 14.08 25.14 3.07
CA PHE A 19 13.81 23.72 2.78
C PHE A 19 14.64 23.09 1.66
N GLY A 20 15.30 23.89 0.80
CA GLY A 20 16.10 23.37 -0.33
C GLY A 20 15.27 23.03 -1.58
N LEU A 21 13.99 23.40 -1.61
CA LEU A 21 13.12 23.24 -2.78
C LEU A 21 13.41 24.30 -3.85
N ALA A 22 12.92 24.04 -5.07
CA ALA A 22 12.91 25.03 -6.15
C ALA A 22 12.20 26.33 -5.71
N ARG A 23 12.69 27.48 -6.20
CA ARG A 23 12.12 28.79 -5.87
C ARG A 23 10.67 28.89 -6.36
N GLN A 24 9.73 29.11 -5.44
CA GLN A 24 8.31 29.31 -5.74
C GLN A 24 8.00 30.81 -5.85
N ARG A 25 7.29 31.24 -6.89
CA ARG A 25 6.81 32.62 -7.07
C ARG A 25 5.45 32.60 -7.77
N GLY A 26 4.52 33.44 -7.32
CA GLY A 26 3.22 33.63 -7.97
C GLY A 26 2.13 32.63 -7.59
N ILE A 27 2.37 31.74 -6.63
CA ILE A 27 1.35 30.81 -6.10
C ILE A 27 0.68 31.48 -4.91
N ILE A 28 -0.64 31.63 -4.96
CA ILE A 28 -1.45 32.16 -3.86
C ILE A 28 -2.36 31.04 -3.35
N GLN A 29 -2.28 30.75 -2.05
CA GLN A 29 -3.07 29.71 -1.40
C GLN A 29 -4.07 30.34 -0.44
N TYR A 30 -5.33 29.94 -0.56
CA TYR A 30 -6.42 30.37 0.33
C TYR A 30 -6.88 29.18 1.17
N THR A 31 -7.15 29.43 2.45
CA THR A 31 -7.66 28.42 3.38
C THR A 31 -8.73 29.05 4.29
N LEU A 32 -9.67 28.22 4.77
CA LEU A 32 -10.65 28.62 5.78
C LEU A 32 -10.22 28.09 7.15
N ALA A 33 -10.45 28.86 8.21
CA ALA A 33 -10.19 28.41 9.58
C ALA A 33 -11.00 27.13 9.90
N ALA A 34 -10.38 26.19 10.61
CA ALA A 34 -10.97 24.86 10.85
C ALA A 34 -12.30 24.91 11.64
N ASN A 35 -12.43 25.87 12.56
CA ASN A 35 -13.66 26.12 13.33
C ASN A 35 -14.83 26.64 12.47
N ARG A 36 -14.58 27.04 11.21
CA ARG A 36 -15.61 27.49 10.26
C ARG A 36 -15.99 26.41 9.25
N GLN A 37 -15.36 25.23 9.32
CA GLN A 37 -15.62 24.10 8.44
C GLN A 37 -16.41 23.00 9.16
N LYS A 38 -17.21 22.25 8.41
CA LYS A 38 -17.84 21.01 8.91
C LYS A 38 -16.85 19.85 8.70
N PRO A 39 -16.32 19.21 9.75
CA PRO A 39 -15.19 18.28 9.62
C PRO A 39 -15.50 17.01 8.82
N THR A 40 -16.75 16.55 8.82
CA THR A 40 -17.19 15.31 8.15
C THR A 40 -18.17 15.58 6.99
N ALA A 41 -18.25 16.82 6.52
CA ALA A 41 -19.13 17.14 5.40
C ALA A 41 -18.76 16.31 4.16
N GLY A 42 -19.75 15.57 3.64
CA GLY A 42 -19.55 14.71 2.46
C GLY A 42 -18.72 13.45 2.72
N ALA A 43 -18.38 13.12 3.97
CA ALA A 43 -17.51 11.99 4.28
C ALA A 43 -18.10 10.65 3.80
N LEU A 44 -19.40 10.42 3.97
CA LEU A 44 -20.04 9.16 3.54
C LEU A 44 -20.06 9.01 2.02
N HIS A 45 -20.56 10.03 1.31
CA HIS A 45 -20.58 10.04 -0.15
C HIS A 45 -19.16 9.95 -0.72
N GLY A 46 -18.21 10.68 -0.14
CA GLY A 46 -16.79 10.59 -0.47
C GLY A 46 -16.24 9.18 -0.24
N ALA A 47 -16.45 8.59 0.94
CA ALA A 47 -15.93 7.28 1.28
C ALA A 47 -16.42 6.20 0.31
N ILE A 48 -17.70 6.21 -0.06
CA ILE A 48 -18.29 5.20 -0.95
C ILE A 48 -17.82 5.40 -2.39
N PHE A 49 -18.11 6.55 -3.00
CA PHE A 49 -17.88 6.74 -4.44
C PHE A 49 -16.40 6.97 -4.77
N ASN A 50 -15.70 7.78 -3.95
CA ASN A 50 -14.27 8.00 -4.15
C ASN A 50 -13.47 6.75 -3.73
N GLY A 51 -13.92 6.03 -2.70
CA GLY A 51 -13.33 4.76 -2.30
C GLY A 51 -13.41 3.72 -3.42
N TRP A 52 -14.59 3.48 -3.98
CA TRP A 52 -14.76 2.58 -5.13
C TRP A 52 -13.89 3.00 -6.32
N ARG A 53 -13.90 4.29 -6.67
CA ARG A 53 -13.09 4.83 -7.78
C ARG A 53 -11.59 4.55 -7.59
N ARG A 54 -11.08 4.62 -6.35
CA ARG A 54 -9.68 4.31 -6.02
C ARG A 54 -9.41 2.81 -6.03
N PHE A 55 -10.31 2.02 -5.43
CA PHE A 55 -10.20 0.57 -5.35
C PHE A 55 -10.14 -0.08 -6.75
N ARG A 56 -11.07 0.28 -7.64
CA ARG A 56 -11.13 -0.31 -9.00
C ARG A 56 -9.86 -0.09 -9.83
N GLY A 57 -9.10 0.97 -9.55
CA GLY A 57 -7.84 1.25 -10.27
C GLY A 57 -6.67 0.42 -9.78
N GLN A 58 -6.77 -0.22 -8.62
CA GLN A 58 -5.70 -0.98 -7.98
C GLN A 58 -6.02 -2.47 -7.86
N VAL A 59 -7.30 -2.84 -7.83
CA VAL A 59 -7.76 -4.21 -7.60
C VAL A 59 -7.13 -5.22 -8.57
N LEU A 60 -6.91 -4.85 -9.84
CA LEU A 60 -6.32 -5.75 -10.83
C LEU A 60 -4.80 -5.94 -10.69
N TYR A 61 -4.11 -5.08 -9.94
CA TYR A 61 -2.69 -5.29 -9.61
C TYR A 61 -2.52 -6.14 -8.35
N VAL A 62 -3.51 -6.08 -7.46
CA VAL A 62 -3.48 -6.73 -6.16
C VAL A 62 -4.09 -8.12 -6.23
N VAL A 63 -5.29 -8.26 -6.77
CA VAL A 63 -6.05 -9.53 -6.72
C VAL A 63 -5.36 -10.69 -7.46
N PRO A 64 -4.83 -10.54 -8.69
CA PRO A 64 -4.22 -11.67 -9.39
C PRO A 64 -3.07 -12.36 -8.65
N PRO A 65 -2.06 -11.66 -8.09
CA PRO A 65 -1.01 -12.34 -7.33
C PRO A 65 -1.54 -12.98 -6.04
N PHE A 66 -2.48 -12.35 -5.34
CA PHE A 66 -3.07 -12.94 -4.12
C PHE A 66 -3.87 -14.21 -4.42
N VAL A 67 -4.65 -14.21 -5.51
CA VAL A 67 -5.40 -15.39 -5.95
C VAL A 67 -4.44 -16.50 -6.38
N GLY A 68 -3.37 -16.17 -7.12
CA GLY A 68 -2.34 -17.13 -7.51
C GLY A 68 -1.65 -17.78 -6.31
N ILE A 69 -1.26 -16.97 -5.32
CA ILE A 69 -0.65 -17.48 -4.08
C ILE A 69 -1.62 -18.34 -3.28
N TYR A 70 -2.89 -17.95 -3.20
CA TYR A 70 -3.91 -18.71 -2.49
C TYR A 70 -4.06 -20.12 -3.07
N TYR A 71 -4.22 -20.24 -4.40
CA TYR A 71 -4.34 -21.54 -5.05
C TYR A 71 -3.06 -22.37 -4.97
N LEU A 72 -1.88 -21.73 -5.06
CA LEU A 72 -0.61 -22.42 -4.90
C LEU A 72 -0.47 -23.01 -3.49
N MET A 73 -0.88 -22.26 -2.46
CA MET A 73 -0.85 -22.69 -1.08
C MET A 73 -1.82 -23.86 -0.84
N GLU A 74 -3.04 -23.76 -1.38
CA GLU A 74 -4.04 -24.83 -1.28
C GLU A 74 -3.55 -26.13 -1.94
N TRP A 75 -2.96 -26.02 -3.14
CA TRP A 75 -2.33 -27.16 -3.81
C TRP A 75 -1.18 -27.75 -2.97
N ALA A 76 -0.31 -26.90 -2.43
CA ALA A 76 0.83 -27.34 -1.63
C ALA A 76 0.39 -28.07 -0.36
N ASN A 77 -0.63 -27.57 0.32
CA ASN A 77 -1.19 -28.20 1.52
C ASN A 77 -1.80 -29.57 1.20
N HIS A 78 -2.67 -29.66 0.19
CA HIS A 78 -3.26 -30.94 -0.22
C HIS A 78 -2.20 -31.94 -0.68
N ARG A 79 -1.18 -31.48 -1.42
CA ARG A 79 -0.08 -32.35 -1.85
C ARG A 79 0.74 -32.85 -0.65
N ASN A 80 1.02 -31.99 0.32
CA ASN A 80 1.76 -32.35 1.53
C ASN A 80 0.98 -33.38 2.36
N GLU A 81 -0.31 -33.16 2.58
CA GLU A 81 -1.19 -34.10 3.29
C GLU A 81 -1.28 -35.45 2.56
N PHE A 82 -1.42 -35.43 1.23
CA PHE A 82 -1.46 -36.65 0.44
C PHE A 82 -0.17 -37.47 0.56
N LEU A 83 1.00 -36.84 0.44
CA LEU A 83 2.30 -37.53 0.53
C LEU A 83 2.54 -38.12 1.93
N ASN A 84 2.06 -37.46 2.98
CA ASN A 84 2.13 -37.95 4.35
C ASN A 84 1.01 -38.94 4.72
N SER A 85 0.10 -39.23 3.79
CA SER A 85 -0.97 -40.22 3.99
C SER A 85 -0.50 -41.63 3.63
N LYS A 86 -1.18 -42.66 4.18
CA LYS A 86 -0.91 -44.06 3.85
C LYS A 86 -1.07 -44.36 2.36
N ALA A 87 -2.04 -43.73 1.70
CA ALA A 87 -2.27 -43.89 0.26
C ALA A 87 -1.12 -43.28 -0.56
N GLY A 88 -0.56 -42.15 -0.12
CA GLY A 88 0.61 -41.53 -0.75
C GLY A 88 1.87 -42.37 -0.58
N GLN A 89 2.09 -42.91 0.61
CA GLN A 89 3.19 -43.85 0.89
C GLN A 89 3.10 -45.11 0.03
N ALA A 90 1.91 -45.69 -0.14
CA ALA A 90 1.73 -46.87 -1.00
C ALA A 90 1.95 -46.58 -2.50
N LEU A 91 1.72 -45.35 -2.95
CA LEU A 91 1.86 -44.97 -4.36
C LEU A 91 3.29 -44.55 -4.74
N TYR A 92 4.02 -43.92 -3.82
CA TYR A 92 5.34 -43.33 -4.07
C TYR A 92 6.48 -43.91 -3.22
N GLY A 93 6.18 -44.77 -2.23
CA GLY A 93 7.18 -45.36 -1.35
C GLY A 93 8.04 -46.44 -2.00
N ASP A 94 7.51 -47.15 -3.01
CA ASP A 94 8.24 -48.20 -3.76
C ASP A 94 9.01 -47.66 -4.98
N SER A 95 8.87 -46.36 -5.31
CA SER A 95 9.54 -45.75 -6.48
C SER A 95 10.92 -45.15 -6.19
N GLU A 96 11.44 -45.31 -4.96
CA GLU A 96 12.78 -44.86 -4.55
C GLU A 96 13.84 -45.98 -4.50
N GLU A 97 13.54 -47.19 -4.98
CA GLU A 97 14.55 -48.23 -5.35
C GLU A 97 14.78 -48.28 -6.86
#